data_AF-A0A926B776-F1
#
_entry.id   AF-A0A926B776-F1
#
_cell.length_a   1.000
_cell.length_b   1.000
_cell.length_c   1.000
_cell.angle_alpha   90.00
_cell.angle_beta   90.00
_cell.angle_gamma   90.00
#
_symmetry.space_group_name_H-M   'P 1'
#
loop_
_entity.id
_entity.type
_entity.pdbx_description
1 polymer ?
#
loop_
_entity_poly.entity_id
_entity_poly.type
_entity_poly.pdbx_seq_one_letter_code
_entity_poly.pdbx_strand_id
1 'polypeptide(L)'
;ETGWADEARSLTDTLLETFWDATDGGFFYSGTGHETLIAQSKDFFDGALPSPNGVAARVLARLAKLPNGGRYERFIHVMLSNYHGLMARAPQATATLILAAREMLGDSQAPPVREAVLLSANTGEFTLKPGETTTATFTFIIADGFHVNARFVPRPDLIATVAMIGTSAPAAIGPIRFPAETMYDDGTGEHLPIYQGETQFHLPIVVAEDASAGTYSLTLMVRTQPCTDTEGLAPIERTATARIIVTPV
;
A
#
# COMPACT_ATOMS: atom_id res chain seq x y z
N GLU A 1 -38.04 -13.59 0.45
CA GLU A 1 -37.52 -13.06 1.73
C GLU A 1 -36.66 -11.80 1.49
N THR A 2 -37.27 -10.67 1.12
CA THR A 2 -36.54 -9.43 0.73
C THR A 2 -36.63 -8.29 1.74
N GLY A 3 -37.44 -8.40 2.80
CA GLY A 3 -37.76 -7.26 3.67
C GLY A 3 -36.62 -6.72 4.55
N TRP A 4 -35.72 -7.58 5.06
CA TRP A 4 -34.72 -7.13 6.03
C TRP A 4 -33.61 -6.24 5.45
N ALA A 5 -33.22 -6.49 4.19
CA ALA A 5 -32.23 -5.66 3.53
C ALA A 5 -32.80 -4.27 3.21
N ASP A 6 -34.05 -4.20 2.78
CA ASP A 6 -34.73 -2.93 2.48
C ASP A 6 -34.99 -2.13 3.76
N GLU A 7 -35.37 -2.79 4.86
CA GLU A 7 -35.51 -2.15 6.17
C GLU A 7 -34.17 -1.61 6.67
N ALA A 8 -33.09 -2.38 6.55
CA ALA A 8 -31.75 -1.93 6.93
C ALA A 8 -31.31 -0.71 6.12
N ARG A 9 -31.63 -0.66 4.82
CA ARG A 9 -31.39 0.53 3.98
C ARG A 9 -32.20 1.72 4.47
N SER A 10 -33.50 1.56 4.72
CA SER A 10 -34.39 2.63 5.20
C SER A 10 -33.89 3.26 6.52
N LEU A 11 -33.51 2.42 7.48
CA LEU A 11 -32.96 2.88 8.76
C LEU A 11 -31.60 3.56 8.60
N THR A 12 -30.73 3.03 7.73
CA THR A 12 -29.42 3.62 7.47
C THR A 12 -29.54 4.96 6.75
N ASP A 13 -30.51 5.09 5.84
CA ASP A 13 -30.78 6.34 5.14
C ASP A 13 -31.24 7.42 6.12
N THR A 14 -32.14 7.06 7.04
CA THR A 14 -32.56 7.97 8.13
C THR A 14 -31.37 8.38 9.02
N LEU A 15 -30.48 7.42 9.33
CA LEU A 15 -29.28 7.68 10.11
C LEU A 15 -28.35 8.68 9.40
N LEU A 16 -28.14 8.50 8.09
CA LEU A 16 -27.33 9.38 7.26
C LEU A 16 -27.93 10.78 7.14
N GLU A 17 -29.24 10.89 6.94
CA GLU A 17 -29.92 12.19 6.83
C GLU A 17 -29.91 12.97 8.15
N THR A 18 -30.03 12.27 9.27
CA THR A 18 -30.30 12.90 10.57
C THR A 18 -29.04 13.17 11.37
N PHE A 19 -28.02 12.32 11.28
CA PHE A 19 -26.88 12.33 12.22
C PHE A 19 -25.51 12.43 11.54
N TRP A 20 -25.41 12.27 10.23
CA TRP A 20 -24.13 12.27 9.53
C TRP A 20 -23.42 13.62 9.62
N ASP A 21 -22.13 13.60 9.93
CA ASP A 21 -21.26 14.76 9.75
C ASP A 21 -20.66 14.79 8.35
N ALA A 22 -21.08 15.76 7.55
CA ALA A 22 -20.54 15.98 6.22
C ALA A 22 -19.07 16.47 6.21
N THR A 23 -18.55 16.95 7.34
CA THR A 23 -17.18 17.49 7.46
C THR A 23 -16.17 16.38 7.74
N ASP A 24 -16.28 15.73 8.90
CA ASP A 24 -15.29 14.74 9.35
C ASP A 24 -15.82 13.29 9.23
N GLY A 25 -17.05 13.10 8.76
CA GLY A 25 -17.68 11.78 8.70
C GLY A 25 -18.09 11.23 10.06
N GLY A 26 -18.78 10.09 10.03
CA GLY A 26 -19.40 9.51 11.22
C GLY A 26 -20.67 10.24 11.65
N PHE A 27 -21.17 9.88 12.81
CA PHE A 27 -22.50 10.22 13.28
C PHE A 27 -22.43 10.91 14.64
N PHE A 28 -23.06 12.07 14.73
CA PHE A 28 -23.28 12.78 15.98
C PHE A 28 -24.27 12.04 16.86
N TYR A 29 -24.14 12.23 18.18
CA TYR A 29 -25.11 11.71 19.13
C TYR A 29 -26.49 12.40 19.03
N SER A 30 -26.51 13.68 18.66
CA SER A 30 -27.72 14.49 18.49
C SER A 30 -27.98 14.76 17.02
N GLY A 31 -29.21 14.52 16.57
CA GLY A 31 -29.62 14.74 15.18
C GLY A 31 -29.98 16.20 14.87
N THR A 32 -30.11 16.53 13.59
CA THR A 32 -30.38 17.88 13.06
C THR A 32 -31.72 18.49 13.49
N GLY A 33 -32.63 17.72 14.08
CA GLY A 33 -33.94 18.18 14.59
C GLY A 33 -33.98 18.59 16.07
N HIS A 34 -32.84 18.62 16.77
CA HIS A 34 -32.74 19.04 18.17
C HIS A 34 -32.06 20.41 18.31
N GLU A 35 -32.19 21.03 19.48
CA GLU A 35 -31.46 22.27 19.81
C GLU A 35 -29.95 22.09 19.55
N THR A 36 -29.33 23.05 18.86
CA THR A 36 -27.90 23.01 18.57
C THR A 36 -27.10 23.03 19.86
N LEU A 37 -26.60 21.87 20.29
CA LEU A 37 -25.74 21.75 21.46
C LEU A 37 -24.41 22.47 21.22
N ILE A 38 -23.90 23.12 22.27
CA ILE A 38 -22.60 23.84 22.26
C ILE A 38 -21.43 22.90 21.92
N ALA A 39 -21.54 21.63 22.31
CA ALA A 39 -20.58 20.59 21.95
C ALA A 39 -21.34 19.35 21.44
N GLN A 40 -21.16 19.04 20.15
CA GLN A 40 -21.62 17.79 19.57
C GLN A 40 -20.51 16.75 19.67
N SER A 41 -20.81 15.60 20.27
CA SER A 41 -19.86 14.50 20.38
C SER A 41 -20.18 13.39 19.38
N LYS A 42 -19.11 12.73 18.94
CA LYS A 42 -19.17 11.45 18.24
C LYS A 42 -18.41 10.44 19.08
N ASP A 43 -19.03 9.30 19.32
CA ASP A 43 -18.38 8.23 20.09
C ASP A 43 -17.92 7.12 19.15
N PHE A 44 -16.61 6.90 19.10
CA PHE A 44 -15.93 5.85 18.35
C PHE A 44 -15.27 4.81 19.26
N PHE A 45 -15.33 5.00 20.58
CA PHE A 45 -14.67 4.12 21.52
C PHE A 45 -15.64 3.02 21.98
N ASP A 46 -15.22 1.78 21.82
CA ASP A 46 -15.89 0.64 22.42
C ASP A 46 -15.64 0.63 23.93
N GLY A 47 -16.70 0.46 24.71
CA GLY A 47 -16.65 0.30 26.15
C GLY A 47 -17.31 -1.02 26.57
N ALA A 48 -18.16 -0.96 27.59
CA ALA A 48 -19.03 -2.09 27.93
C ALA A 48 -20.04 -2.42 26.82
N LEU A 49 -20.38 -1.42 25.99
CA LEU A 49 -21.19 -1.55 24.79
C LEU A 49 -20.35 -1.16 23.56
N PRO A 50 -20.67 -1.70 22.38
CA PRO A 50 -20.04 -1.26 21.14
C PRO A 50 -20.35 0.21 20.86
N SER A 51 -19.38 0.92 20.28
CA SER A 51 -19.53 2.30 19.84
C SER A 51 -20.68 2.42 18.83
N PRO A 52 -21.56 3.44 18.95
CA PRO A 52 -22.61 3.70 17.96
C PRO A 52 -22.04 3.91 16.55
N ASN A 53 -20.95 4.67 16.42
CA ASN A 53 -20.28 4.87 15.14
C ASN A 53 -19.63 3.59 14.62
N GLY A 54 -19.05 2.78 15.50
CA GLY A 54 -18.48 1.49 15.13
C GLY A 54 -19.55 0.51 14.60
N VAL A 55 -20.72 0.47 15.24
CA VAL A 55 -21.87 -0.33 14.75
C VAL A 55 -22.37 0.21 13.42
N ALA A 56 -22.56 1.53 13.29
CA ALA A 56 -23.00 2.15 12.05
C ALA A 56 -22.02 1.88 10.89
N ALA A 57 -20.71 1.94 11.16
CA ALA A 57 -19.66 1.63 10.20
C ALA A 57 -19.78 0.18 9.68
N ARG A 58 -20.05 -0.79 10.55
CA ARG A 58 -20.28 -2.19 10.14
C ARG A 58 -21.54 -2.36 9.30
N VAL A 59 -22.62 -1.65 9.63
CA VAL A 59 -23.85 -1.67 8.82
C VAL A 59 -23.58 -1.12 7.42
N LEU A 60 -22.89 0.03 7.32
CA LEU A 60 -22.47 0.61 6.04
C LEU A 60 -21.60 -0.36 5.23
N ALA A 61 -20.61 -1.00 5.87
CA ALA A 61 -19.74 -1.98 5.23
C ALA A 61 -20.52 -3.18 4.64
N ARG A 62 -21.53 -3.67 5.36
CA ARG A 62 -22.38 -4.77 4.88
C ARG A 62 -23.31 -4.35 3.76
N LEU A 63 -23.95 -3.18 3.90
CA LEU A 63 -24.83 -2.65 2.86
C LEU A 63 -24.06 -2.31 1.58
N ALA A 64 -22.81 -1.87 1.70
CA ALA A 64 -21.92 -1.61 0.56
C ALA A 64 -21.72 -2.84 -0.33
N LYS A 65 -21.72 -4.05 0.26
CA LYS A 65 -21.57 -5.33 -0.46
C LYS A 65 -22.84 -5.85 -1.10
N LEU A 66 -24.00 -5.27 -0.79
CA LEU A 66 -25.26 -5.69 -1.38
C LEU A 66 -25.46 -5.02 -2.75
N PRO A 67 -26.34 -5.59 -3.62
CA PRO A 67 -26.75 -4.90 -4.84
C PRO A 67 -27.21 -3.47 -4.55
N ASN A 68 -26.81 -2.53 -5.41
CA ASN A 68 -27.02 -1.08 -5.24
C ASN A 68 -26.41 -0.48 -3.96
N GLY A 69 -25.38 -1.15 -3.40
CA GLY A 69 -24.71 -0.75 -2.17
C GLY A 69 -23.72 0.41 -2.29
N GLY A 70 -23.29 0.78 -3.51
CA GLY A 70 -22.22 1.77 -3.74
C GLY A 70 -22.44 3.14 -3.07
N ARG A 71 -23.69 3.52 -2.80
CA ARG A 71 -23.96 4.73 -2.01
C ARG A 71 -23.40 4.66 -0.58
N TYR A 72 -23.51 3.50 0.07
CA TYR A 72 -23.08 3.26 1.45
C TYR A 72 -21.57 3.10 1.55
N GLU A 73 -20.97 2.55 0.49
CA GLU A 73 -19.53 2.37 0.35
C GLU A 73 -18.77 3.70 0.56
N ARG A 74 -19.26 4.79 -0.05
CA ARG A 74 -18.65 6.12 0.09
C ARG A 74 -18.60 6.58 1.55
N PHE A 75 -19.66 6.33 2.33
CA PHE A 75 -19.72 6.76 3.72
C PHE A 75 -18.76 5.98 4.62
N ILE A 76 -18.66 4.65 4.43
CA ILE A 76 -17.70 3.85 5.20
C ILE A 76 -16.25 4.17 4.81
N HIS A 77 -15.96 4.44 3.53
CA HIS A 77 -14.63 4.91 3.11
C HIS A 77 -14.22 6.21 3.80
N VAL A 78 -15.13 7.19 3.91
CA VAL A 78 -14.87 8.44 4.65
C VAL A 78 -14.62 8.15 6.13
N MET A 79 -15.44 7.32 6.78
CA MET A 79 -15.24 6.97 8.19
C MET A 79 -13.89 6.27 8.42
N LEU A 80 -13.54 5.27 7.63
CA LEU A 80 -12.27 4.56 7.80
C LEU A 80 -11.07 5.49 7.52
N SER A 81 -11.16 6.33 6.48
CA SER A 81 -10.09 7.27 6.12
C SER A 81 -9.86 8.37 7.15
N ASN A 82 -10.91 8.84 7.84
CA ASN A 82 -10.75 9.91 8.84
C ASN A 82 -10.37 9.36 10.22
N TYR A 83 -10.78 8.12 10.53
CA TYR A 83 -10.58 7.54 11.86
C TYR A 83 -9.51 6.43 11.93
N HIS A 84 -8.82 6.11 10.82
CA HIS A 84 -7.73 5.13 10.82
C HIS A 84 -6.62 5.45 11.85
N GLY A 85 -6.27 6.72 12.04
CA GLY A 85 -5.26 7.13 13.01
C GLY A 85 -5.70 6.85 14.46
N LEU A 86 -7.00 6.95 14.75
CA LEU A 86 -7.56 6.57 16.05
C LEU A 86 -7.49 5.05 16.24
N MET A 87 -7.89 4.29 15.22
CA MET A 87 -7.84 2.82 15.22
C MET A 87 -6.41 2.32 15.46
N ALA A 88 -5.42 2.94 14.83
CA ALA A 88 -4.00 2.59 15.00
C ALA A 88 -3.49 2.87 16.43
N ARG A 89 -3.93 3.97 17.06
CA ARG A 89 -3.48 4.36 18.42
C ARG A 89 -4.18 3.57 19.52
N ALA A 90 -5.44 3.21 19.34
CA ALA A 90 -6.26 2.54 20.35
C ALA A 90 -7.07 1.38 19.76
N PRO A 91 -6.41 0.33 19.21
CA PRO A 91 -7.10 -0.72 18.48
C PRO A 91 -8.07 -1.52 19.35
N GLN A 92 -7.71 -1.77 20.62
CA GLN A 92 -8.60 -2.50 21.55
C GLN A 92 -9.83 -1.69 21.96
N ALA A 93 -9.75 -0.36 21.91
CA ALA A 93 -10.87 0.52 22.21
C ALA A 93 -11.68 0.88 20.96
N THR A 94 -11.37 0.31 19.78
CA THR A 94 -12.05 0.60 18.51
C THR A 94 -12.29 -0.68 17.70
N ALA A 95 -12.47 -1.80 18.40
CA ALA A 95 -12.64 -3.13 17.83
C ALA A 95 -13.78 -3.19 16.79
N THR A 96 -14.89 -2.48 17.00
CA THR A 96 -16.02 -2.43 16.07
C THR A 96 -15.68 -1.74 14.75
N LEU A 97 -14.87 -0.67 14.77
CA LEU A 97 -14.33 -0.04 13.55
C LEU A 97 -13.34 -0.95 12.82
N ILE A 98 -12.49 -1.68 13.55
CA ILE A 98 -11.57 -2.66 12.95
C ILE A 98 -12.36 -3.77 12.26
N LEU A 99 -13.45 -4.23 12.89
CA LEU A 99 -14.35 -5.20 12.28
C LEU A 99 -15.04 -4.63 11.03
N ALA A 100 -15.42 -3.35 11.02
CA ALA A 100 -15.98 -2.69 9.83
C ALA A 100 -14.95 -2.62 8.69
N ALA A 101 -13.69 -2.27 8.99
CA ALA A 101 -12.61 -2.27 8.02
C ALA A 101 -12.35 -3.67 7.43
N ARG A 102 -12.31 -4.70 8.29
CA ARG A 102 -12.20 -6.09 7.83
C ARG A 102 -13.41 -6.50 6.98
N GLU A 103 -14.62 -6.10 7.39
CA GLU A 103 -15.81 -6.32 6.58
C GLU A 103 -15.66 -5.66 5.22
N MET A 104 -15.16 -4.44 5.09
CA MET A 104 -14.90 -3.79 3.79
C MET A 104 -13.87 -4.54 2.92
N LEU A 105 -12.73 -4.91 3.51
CA LEU A 105 -11.65 -5.63 2.82
C LEU A 105 -12.06 -7.06 2.39
N GLY A 106 -13.05 -7.65 3.08
CA GLY A 106 -13.50 -9.02 2.83
C GLY A 106 -12.53 -10.08 3.37
N ASP A 107 -12.80 -11.35 3.02
CA ASP A 107 -11.91 -12.47 3.36
C ASP A 107 -10.71 -12.59 2.40
N SER A 108 -10.61 -11.67 1.45
CA SER A 108 -9.37 -11.45 0.70
C SER A 108 -8.32 -10.98 1.69
N GLN A 109 -7.60 -11.93 2.26
CA GLN A 109 -6.22 -11.71 2.64
C GLN A 109 -5.53 -11.28 1.35
N ALA A 110 -5.41 -9.97 1.10
CA ALA A 110 -4.35 -9.50 0.24
C ALA A 110 -3.10 -10.24 0.75
N PRO A 111 -2.40 -11.03 -0.10
CA PRO A 111 -1.21 -11.75 0.34
C PRO A 111 -0.37 -10.74 1.13
N PRO A 112 0.14 -11.12 2.32
CA PRO A 112 0.79 -10.16 3.21
C PRO A 112 1.72 -9.33 2.35
N VAL A 113 1.64 -7.99 2.39
CA VAL A 113 2.30 -7.05 1.44
C VAL A 113 3.81 -7.36 1.22
N ARG A 114 4.39 -8.16 2.13
CA ARG A 114 5.70 -8.81 2.03
C ARG A 114 5.88 -9.76 0.83
N GLU A 115 4.84 -10.43 0.35
CA GLU A 115 4.86 -11.40 -0.76
C GLU A 115 4.51 -10.78 -2.11
N ALA A 116 3.88 -9.59 -2.14
CA ALA A 116 3.49 -8.92 -3.39
C ALA A 116 4.69 -8.59 -4.28
N VAL A 117 5.85 -8.34 -3.65
CA VAL A 117 7.09 -8.01 -4.34
C VAL A 117 8.27 -8.69 -3.65
N LEU A 118 9.09 -9.38 -4.43
CA LEU A 118 10.38 -9.94 -4.03
C LEU A 118 11.51 -9.25 -4.79
N LEU A 119 12.62 -9.02 -4.10
CA LEU A 119 13.86 -8.53 -4.70
C LEU A 119 14.99 -9.48 -4.33
N SER A 120 15.74 -9.92 -5.32
CA SER A 120 16.88 -10.81 -5.11
C SER A 120 18.05 -10.42 -6.00
N ALA A 121 19.27 -10.72 -5.56
CA ALA A 121 20.46 -10.59 -6.42
C ALA A 121 20.62 -11.90 -7.20
N ASN A 122 20.63 -11.84 -8.54
CA ASN A 122 20.76 -13.05 -9.37
C ASN A 122 22.13 -13.71 -9.21
N THR A 123 23.16 -12.88 -9.01
CA THR A 123 24.53 -13.33 -8.76
C THR A 123 24.88 -12.89 -7.35
N GLY A 124 24.66 -13.78 -6.38
CA GLY A 124 24.94 -13.51 -4.97
C GLY A 124 26.41 -13.18 -4.71
N GLU A 125 27.32 -13.59 -5.60
CA GLU A 125 28.76 -13.32 -5.51
C GLU A 125 29.36 -13.01 -6.90
N PHE A 126 30.17 -11.96 -6.98
CA PHE A 126 30.99 -11.61 -8.14
C PHE A 126 32.45 -11.69 -7.75
N THR A 127 33.26 -12.44 -8.50
CA THR A 127 34.72 -12.46 -8.32
C THR A 127 35.35 -11.62 -9.40
N LEU A 128 36.00 -10.52 -9.03
CA LEU A 128 36.53 -9.51 -9.96
C LEU A 128 37.98 -9.18 -9.62
N LYS A 129 38.76 -8.84 -10.64
CA LYS A 129 40.10 -8.26 -10.48
C LYS A 129 40.04 -6.74 -10.37
N PRO A 130 41.07 -6.09 -9.80
CA PRO A 130 41.22 -4.64 -9.90
C PRO A 130 41.18 -4.17 -11.36
N GLY A 131 40.44 -3.08 -11.63
CA GLY A 131 40.19 -2.56 -12.98
C GLY A 131 39.12 -3.30 -13.80
N GLU A 132 38.58 -4.43 -13.31
CA GLU A 132 37.57 -5.20 -14.03
C GLU A 132 36.20 -4.51 -14.00
N THR A 133 35.44 -4.67 -15.07
CA THR A 133 34.08 -4.13 -15.22
C THR A 133 33.07 -5.25 -15.30
N THR A 134 31.92 -5.07 -14.67
CA THR A 134 30.81 -6.02 -14.74
C THR A 134 29.47 -5.32 -14.60
N THR A 135 28.37 -6.06 -14.70
CA THR A 135 27.02 -5.55 -14.41
C THR A 135 26.36 -6.47 -13.41
N ALA A 136 26.03 -5.93 -12.23
CA ALA A 136 25.21 -6.63 -11.26
C ALA A 136 23.74 -6.56 -11.67
N THR A 137 23.05 -7.69 -11.55
CA THR A 137 21.64 -7.82 -11.92
C THR A 137 20.82 -8.21 -10.68
N PHE A 138 19.76 -7.44 -10.42
CA PHE A 138 18.83 -7.70 -9.33
C PHE A 138 17.45 -8.00 -9.91
N THR A 139 16.92 -9.17 -9.61
CA THR A 139 15.60 -9.59 -10.06
C THR A 139 14.54 -9.07 -9.11
N PHE A 140 13.56 -8.43 -9.71
CA PHE A 140 12.41 -7.81 -9.10
C PHE A 140 11.17 -8.58 -9.57
N ILE A 141 10.63 -9.42 -8.69
CA ILE A 141 9.48 -10.28 -8.96
C ILE A 141 8.27 -9.63 -8.32
N ILE A 142 7.24 -9.39 -9.13
CA ILE A 142 5.95 -8.89 -8.69
C ILE A 142 4.96 -10.03 -8.86
N ALA A 143 4.25 -10.38 -7.78
CA ALA A 143 3.35 -11.52 -7.77
C ALA A 143 2.18 -11.34 -8.76
N ASP A 144 1.62 -12.45 -9.25
CA ASP A 144 0.47 -12.44 -10.14
C ASP A 144 -0.71 -11.67 -9.51
N GLY A 145 -1.38 -10.86 -10.32
CA GLY A 145 -2.45 -9.96 -9.85
C GLY A 145 -1.96 -8.66 -9.22
N PHE A 146 -0.64 -8.43 -9.15
CA PHE A 146 -0.05 -7.18 -8.73
C PHE A 146 0.70 -6.47 -9.85
N HIS A 147 0.72 -5.15 -9.74
CA HIS A 147 1.64 -4.28 -10.46
C HIS A 147 2.23 -3.25 -9.50
N VAL A 148 3.29 -2.58 -9.93
CA VAL A 148 3.81 -1.39 -9.24
C VAL A 148 4.03 -0.27 -10.25
N ASN A 149 3.88 0.97 -9.80
CA ASN A 149 4.16 2.14 -10.63
C ASN A 149 5.65 2.18 -11.05
N ALA A 150 5.91 2.58 -12.29
CA ALA A 150 7.27 2.84 -12.75
C ALA A 150 7.90 4.06 -12.05
N ARG A 151 9.14 4.39 -12.43
CA ARG A 151 9.89 5.50 -11.83
C ARG A 151 9.35 6.88 -12.24
N PHE A 152 8.74 6.97 -13.42
CA PHE A 152 8.18 8.20 -13.96
C PHE A 152 6.71 7.96 -14.24
N VAL A 153 5.84 8.56 -13.43
CA VAL A 153 4.39 8.48 -13.59
C VAL A 153 3.83 9.86 -13.91
N PRO A 154 2.79 9.96 -14.76
CA PRO A 154 2.22 11.24 -15.18
C PRO A 154 1.38 11.92 -14.09
N ARG A 155 1.04 11.18 -13.02
CA ARG A 155 0.16 11.62 -11.94
C ARG A 155 0.89 11.82 -10.62
N PRO A 156 0.68 12.95 -9.91
CA PRO A 156 1.40 13.28 -8.68
C PRO A 156 0.91 12.53 -7.43
N ASP A 157 -0.31 11.99 -7.48
CA ASP A 157 -0.92 11.17 -6.43
C ASP A 157 -0.37 9.73 -6.39
N LEU A 158 0.32 9.30 -7.46
CA LEU A 158 0.90 7.96 -7.55
C LEU A 158 2.28 7.89 -6.90
N ILE A 159 2.53 6.78 -6.20
CA ILE A 159 3.83 6.53 -5.57
C ILE A 159 4.72 5.79 -6.56
N ALA A 160 5.70 6.50 -7.13
CA ALA A 160 6.67 5.97 -8.08
C ALA A 160 7.66 4.98 -7.43
N THR A 161 8.17 4.03 -8.21
CA THR A 161 9.25 3.15 -7.77
C THR A 161 10.58 3.90 -7.74
N VAL A 162 11.23 3.91 -6.58
CA VAL A 162 12.54 4.53 -6.35
C VAL A 162 13.55 3.45 -5.97
N ALA A 163 14.77 3.54 -6.51
CA ALA A 163 15.85 2.63 -6.20
C ALA A 163 17.08 3.40 -5.70
N MET A 164 17.75 2.86 -4.68
CA MET A 164 18.94 3.42 -4.05
C MET A 164 20.02 2.33 -3.92
N ILE A 165 21.27 2.75 -4.06
CA ILE A 165 22.43 1.86 -3.97
C ILE A 165 23.22 2.19 -2.71
N GLY A 166 23.64 1.14 -1.99
CA GLY A 166 24.72 1.22 -1.00
C GLY A 166 25.82 0.23 -1.38
N THR A 167 27.09 0.63 -1.29
CA THR A 167 28.22 -0.28 -1.53
C THR A 167 29.32 -0.03 -0.53
N SER A 168 30.02 -1.09 -0.13
CA SER A 168 31.29 -1.01 0.60
C SER A 168 32.49 -1.32 -0.30
N ALA A 169 32.25 -1.73 -1.55
CA ALA A 169 33.31 -2.10 -2.48
C ALA A 169 34.12 -0.88 -2.92
N PRO A 170 35.45 -1.01 -3.10
CA PRO A 170 36.28 -0.01 -3.76
C PRO A 170 36.00 -0.02 -5.27
N ALA A 171 34.77 0.33 -5.65
CA ALA A 171 34.27 0.26 -7.01
C ALA A 171 33.38 1.47 -7.30
N ALA A 172 33.51 2.02 -8.51
CA ALA A 172 32.57 2.98 -9.03
C ALA A 172 31.30 2.26 -9.49
N ILE A 173 30.15 2.68 -8.98
CA ILE A 173 28.85 2.16 -9.41
C ILE A 173 28.22 3.15 -10.38
N GLY A 174 27.90 2.67 -11.58
CA GLY A 174 27.21 3.46 -12.60
C GLY A 174 25.74 3.72 -12.24
N PRO A 175 25.03 4.51 -13.06
CA PRO A 175 23.62 4.79 -12.84
C PRO A 175 22.79 3.49 -12.89
N ILE A 176 21.79 3.40 -12.01
CA ILE A 176 20.83 2.29 -12.01
C ILE A 176 20.06 2.30 -13.33
N ARG A 177 20.13 1.20 -14.07
CA ARG A 177 19.24 0.96 -15.20
C ARG A 177 18.01 0.24 -14.68
N PHE A 178 16.90 0.98 -14.66
CA PHE A 178 15.60 0.45 -14.27
C PHE A 178 15.09 -0.55 -15.30
N PRO A 179 14.17 -1.43 -14.91
CA PRO A 179 13.58 -2.39 -15.83
C PRO A 179 12.74 -1.71 -16.93
N ALA A 180 12.42 -2.45 -17.98
CA ALA A 180 11.51 -1.97 -19.02
C ALA A 180 10.08 -1.85 -18.45
N GLU A 181 9.42 -0.74 -18.79
CA GLU A 181 8.08 -0.40 -18.32
C GLU A 181 7.02 -1.02 -19.25
N THR A 182 5.90 -1.47 -18.68
CA THR A 182 4.71 -1.87 -19.43
C THR A 182 3.63 -0.82 -19.25
N MET A 183 2.86 -0.52 -20.30
CA MET A 183 1.73 0.41 -20.19
C MET A 183 0.49 -0.33 -19.71
N TYR A 184 -0.13 0.17 -18.65
CA TYR A 184 -1.32 -0.37 -18.02
C TYR A 184 -2.48 0.62 -18.11
N ASP A 185 -3.66 0.15 -18.50
CA ASP A 185 -4.89 0.93 -18.50
C ASP A 185 -5.56 0.77 -17.13
N ASP A 186 -5.68 1.87 -16.39
CA ASP A 186 -6.29 1.88 -15.06
C ASP A 186 -7.83 2.04 -15.09
N GLY A 187 -8.43 1.96 -16.29
CA GLY A 187 -9.87 2.14 -16.48
C GLY A 187 -10.32 3.60 -16.51
N THR A 188 -9.40 4.56 -16.32
CA THR A 188 -9.68 6.01 -16.45
C THR A 188 -9.44 6.53 -17.87
N GLY A 189 -8.94 5.68 -18.77
CA GLY A 189 -8.53 6.04 -20.13
C GLY A 189 -7.11 6.61 -20.22
N GLU A 190 -6.40 6.69 -19.09
CA GLU A 190 -4.98 7.02 -19.01
C GLU A 190 -4.14 5.74 -18.96
N HIS A 191 -2.98 5.76 -19.63
CA HIS A 191 -2.07 4.61 -19.62
C HIS A 191 -0.89 4.91 -18.69
N LEU A 192 -0.78 4.14 -17.62
CA LEU A 192 0.26 4.29 -16.61
C LEU A 192 1.43 3.36 -16.90
N PRO A 193 2.68 3.84 -16.82
CA PRO A 193 3.84 2.97 -16.88
C PRO A 193 3.97 2.20 -15.56
N ILE A 194 4.02 0.88 -15.65
CA ILE A 194 4.11 -0.05 -14.53
C ILE A 194 5.23 -1.08 -14.72
N TYR A 195 5.59 -1.76 -13.64
CA TYR A 195 6.25 -3.05 -13.67
C TYR A 195 5.27 -4.14 -13.22
N GLN A 196 5.39 -5.33 -13.81
CA GLN A 196 4.60 -6.51 -13.46
C GLN A 196 5.39 -7.78 -13.80
N GLY A 197 5.09 -8.90 -13.14
CA GLY A 197 5.80 -10.16 -13.30
C GLY A 197 7.28 -10.07 -12.90
N GLU A 198 8.13 -10.84 -13.57
CA GLU A 198 9.58 -10.84 -13.33
C GLU A 198 10.29 -9.80 -14.22
N THR A 199 11.08 -8.93 -13.58
CA THR A 199 11.87 -7.90 -14.28
C THR A 199 13.19 -7.62 -13.55
N GLN A 200 14.10 -6.84 -14.13
CA GLN A 200 15.48 -6.74 -13.64
C GLN A 200 16.06 -5.32 -13.62
N PHE A 201 16.71 -4.97 -12.51
CA PHE A 201 17.59 -3.81 -12.40
C PHE A 201 19.02 -4.18 -12.78
N HIS A 202 19.70 -3.31 -13.51
CA HIS A 202 21.09 -3.51 -13.93
C HIS A 202 21.98 -2.38 -13.42
N LEU A 203 23.05 -2.74 -12.71
CA LEU A 203 23.99 -1.82 -12.10
C LEU A 203 25.38 -2.07 -12.68
N PRO A 204 25.88 -1.17 -13.55
CA PRO A 204 27.27 -1.24 -14.01
C PRO A 204 28.25 -1.02 -12.85
N ILE A 205 29.31 -1.81 -12.79
CA ILE A 205 30.33 -1.76 -11.74
C ILE A 205 31.70 -1.69 -12.41
N VAL A 206 32.56 -0.82 -11.90
CA VAL A 206 33.99 -0.75 -12.27
C VAL A 206 34.81 -0.82 -10.99
N VAL A 207 35.55 -1.92 -10.80
CA VAL A 207 36.44 -2.06 -9.63
C VAL A 207 37.65 -1.15 -9.80
N ALA A 208 38.03 -0.43 -8.75
CA ALA A 208 39.20 0.46 -8.82
C ALA A 208 40.48 -0.34 -9.15
N GLU A 209 41.42 0.27 -9.88
CA GLU A 209 42.68 -0.39 -10.27
C GLU A 209 43.58 -0.71 -9.06
N ASP A 210 43.46 0.07 -7.98
CA ASP A 210 44.17 -0.08 -6.72
C ASP A 210 43.35 -0.80 -5.63
N ALA A 211 42.24 -1.44 -6.03
CA ALA A 211 41.34 -2.11 -5.10
C ALA A 211 42.07 -3.20 -4.31
N SER A 212 42.03 -3.09 -2.98
CA SER A 212 42.51 -4.14 -2.07
C SER A 212 41.70 -5.42 -2.26
N ALA A 213 42.39 -6.56 -2.18
CA ALA A 213 41.72 -7.86 -2.14
C ALA A 213 40.83 -7.95 -0.90
N GLY A 214 39.63 -8.50 -1.06
CA GLY A 214 38.66 -8.56 0.02
C GLY A 214 37.26 -8.94 -0.43
N THR A 215 36.34 -9.06 0.53
CA THR A 215 34.92 -9.28 0.27
C THR A 215 34.14 -8.04 0.68
N TYR A 216 33.35 -7.53 -0.24
CA TYR A 216 32.58 -6.31 -0.12
C TYR A 216 31.11 -6.59 -0.42
N SER A 217 30.25 -5.63 -0.11
CA SER A 217 28.81 -5.70 -0.34
C SER A 217 28.35 -4.65 -1.33
N LEU A 218 27.42 -5.04 -2.19
CA LEU A 218 26.62 -4.15 -3.02
C LEU A 218 25.15 -4.41 -2.72
N THR A 219 24.45 -3.40 -2.25
CA THR A 219 23.06 -3.47 -1.82
C THR A 219 22.19 -2.58 -2.70
N LEU A 220 21.13 -3.16 -3.25
CA LEU A 220 20.06 -2.42 -3.92
C LEU A 220 18.85 -2.37 -2.98
N MET A 221 18.37 -1.17 -2.70
CA MET A 221 17.12 -0.92 -1.98
C MET A 221 16.09 -0.33 -2.94
N VAL A 222 14.91 -0.95 -3.02
CA VAL A 222 13.81 -0.50 -3.86
C VAL A 222 12.61 -0.17 -2.97
N ARG A 223 12.15 1.08 -3.04
CA ARG A 223 10.90 1.54 -2.43
C ARG A 223 9.82 1.62 -3.50
N THR A 224 8.67 1.02 -3.26
CA THR A 224 7.59 0.92 -4.25
C THR A 224 6.22 0.78 -3.58
N GLN A 225 5.14 0.89 -4.35
CA GLN A 225 3.77 0.64 -3.91
C GLN A 225 3.13 -0.46 -4.77
N PRO A 226 2.87 -1.64 -4.21
CA PRO A 226 2.09 -2.68 -4.88
C PRO A 226 0.63 -2.27 -5.00
N CYS A 227 0.07 -2.43 -6.18
CA CYS A 227 -1.32 -2.19 -6.49
C CYS A 227 -1.93 -3.44 -7.12
N THR A 228 -3.22 -3.63 -6.87
CA THR A 228 -4.10 -4.52 -7.63
C THR A 228 -4.91 -3.68 -8.61
N ASP A 229 -5.77 -4.31 -9.41
CA ASP A 229 -6.67 -3.60 -10.33
C ASP A 229 -7.67 -2.68 -9.60
N THR A 230 -7.94 -2.93 -8.32
CA THR A 230 -8.97 -2.22 -7.55
C THR A 230 -8.43 -1.35 -6.42
N GLU A 231 -7.22 -1.62 -5.92
CA GLU A 231 -6.69 -0.92 -4.75
C GLU A 231 -5.16 -0.84 -4.74
N GLY A 232 -4.65 0.27 -4.22
CA GLY A 232 -3.24 0.45 -3.89
C GLY A 232 -2.95 0.06 -2.44
N LEU A 233 -1.94 -0.79 -2.22
CA LEU A 233 -1.51 -1.19 -0.88
C LEU A 233 -0.57 -0.16 -0.24
N ALA A 234 -0.18 -0.38 1.02
CA ALA A 234 0.83 0.45 1.67
C ALA A 234 2.19 0.34 0.95
N PRO A 235 2.97 1.44 0.83
CA PRO A 235 4.31 1.39 0.28
C PRO A 235 5.21 0.45 1.07
N ILE A 236 6.10 -0.23 0.34
CA ILE A 236 7.06 -1.17 0.89
C ILE A 236 8.48 -0.86 0.45
N GLU A 237 9.42 -1.39 1.21
CA GLU A 237 10.83 -1.41 0.87
C GLU A 237 11.31 -2.85 0.74
N ARG A 238 12.16 -3.09 -0.27
CA ARG A 238 12.85 -4.36 -0.49
C ARG A 238 14.33 -4.10 -0.68
N THR A 239 15.12 -4.99 -0.12
CA THR A 239 16.57 -4.90 -0.14
C THR A 239 17.15 -6.22 -0.56
N ALA A 240 18.10 -6.17 -1.48
CA ALA A 240 18.90 -7.33 -1.88
C ALA A 240 20.37 -6.94 -1.88
N THR A 241 21.22 -7.88 -1.45
CA THR A 241 22.67 -7.66 -1.34
C THR A 241 23.39 -8.73 -2.13
N ALA A 242 24.29 -8.30 -3.02
CA ALA A 242 25.29 -9.13 -3.65
C ALA A 242 26.66 -8.93 -2.97
N ARG A 243 27.51 -9.94 -3.02
CA ARG A 243 28.91 -9.84 -2.58
C ARG A 243 29.82 -9.59 -3.77
N ILE A 244 30.81 -8.73 -3.57
CA ILE A 244 31.90 -8.48 -4.53
C ILE A 244 33.19 -8.95 -3.89
N ILE A 245 33.80 -9.98 -4.46
CA ILE A 245 35.06 -10.56 -4.06
C ILE A 245 36.13 -9.98 -5.00
N VAL A 246 36.99 -9.11 -4.48
CA VAL A 246 38.15 -8.60 -5.22
C VAL A 246 39.32 -9.55 -5.01
N THR A 247 39.85 -10.12 -6.08
CA THR A 247 41.02 -11.02 -6.00
C THR A 247 42.32 -10.23 -5.87
N PRO A 248 43.38 -10.83 -5.30
CA PRO A 248 44.72 -10.28 -5.40
C PRO A 248 45.13 -10.08 -6.86
N VAL A 249 46.01 -9.10 -7.09
CA VAL A 249 46.67 -8.84 -8.39
C VAL A 249 47.61 -9.98 -8.74
#